data_AF-A0A8H4AZ43-F1
#
_entry.id   AF-A0A8H4AZ43-F1
#
_cell.length_a   1.000
_cell.length_b   1.000
_cell.length_c   1.000
_cell.angle_alpha   90.00
_cell.angle_beta   90.00
_cell.angle_gamma   90.00
#
_symmetry.space_group_name_H-M   'P 1'
#
loop_
_entity.id
_entity.type
_entity.pdbx_description
1 polymer ?
#
loop_
_entity_poly.entity_id
_entity_poly.type
_entity_poly.pdbx_seq_one_letter_code
_entity_poly.pdbx_strand_id
1 'polypeptide(L)'
;MNPEELLEYLTDEGICYGQIYLLIKVETAEGNVDKIALIQWYDFKSTKNQYYYGCPRLKLMELYNIVNIEAIKGRINVDHFLYK
;
A
#
# COMPACT_ATOMS: atom_id res chain seq x y z
N MET A 1 7.95 11.21 20.20
CA MET A 1 7.80 10.74 18.82
C MET A 1 8.85 11.48 18.01
N ASN A 2 9.89 10.78 17.53
CA ASN A 2 10.99 11.44 16.79
C ASN A 2 10.47 11.76 15.37
N PRO A 3 10.49 13.03 14.91
CA PRO A 3 10.04 13.35 13.56
C PRO A 3 10.86 12.67 12.45
N GLU A 4 12.07 12.17 12.74
CA GLU A 4 12.87 11.35 11.82
C GLU A 4 12.33 9.93 11.60
N GLU A 5 11.36 9.46 12.40
CA GLU A 5 10.68 8.17 12.19
C GLU A 5 9.41 8.28 11.33
N LEU A 6 9.02 9.49 10.93
CA LEU A 6 8.14 9.65 9.77
C LEU A 6 9.00 9.40 8.54
N LEU A 7 9.18 8.11 8.21
CA LEU A 7 9.56 7.68 6.87
C LEU A 7 8.76 8.53 5.88
N GLU A 8 9.42 9.46 5.20
CA GLU A 8 8.82 10.25 4.13
C GLU A 8 8.44 9.26 3.02
N TYR A 9 7.25 8.65 3.13
CA TYR A 9 6.73 7.79 2.07
C TYR A 9 6.62 8.64 0.82
N LEU A 10 7.32 8.22 -0.22
CA LEU A 10 7.22 8.88 -1.50
C LEU A 10 5.90 8.45 -2.13
N THR A 11 4.97 9.40 -2.21
CA THR A 11 3.67 9.15 -2.84
C THR A 11 3.77 9.39 -4.34
N ASP A 12 3.10 8.55 -5.12
CA ASP A 12 2.93 8.76 -6.57
C ASP A 12 1.76 9.72 -6.77
N GLU A 13 2.04 11.02 -6.78
CA GLU A 13 1.01 12.07 -6.89
C GLU A 13 -0.09 11.96 -5.81
N GLY A 14 0.28 11.53 -4.60
CA GLY A 14 -0.66 11.29 -3.50
C GLY A 14 -1.32 9.90 -3.50
N ILE A 15 -0.94 9.02 -4.43
CA ILE A 15 -1.39 7.62 -4.49
C ILE A 15 -0.38 6.73 -3.76
N CYS A 16 -0.90 5.84 -2.91
CA CYS A 16 -0.15 4.79 -2.26
C CYS A 16 -0.54 3.43 -2.86
N TYR A 17 0.45 2.55 -3.01
CA TYR A 17 0.25 1.21 -3.55
C TYR A 17 0.40 0.16 -2.45
N GLY A 18 -0.50 -0.81 -2.43
CA GLY A 18 -0.46 -1.86 -1.43
C GLY A 18 -1.06 -3.16 -1.95
N GLN A 19 -0.51 -4.28 -1.49
CA GLN A 19 -1.07 -5.61 -1.70
C GLN A 19 -2.00 -5.95 -0.54
N ILE A 20 -3.25 -6.31 -0.84
CA ILE A 20 -4.17 -6.82 0.17
C ILE A 20 -3.70 -8.22 0.57
N TYR A 21 -3.35 -8.39 1.84
CA TYR A 21 -2.96 -9.68 2.41
C TYR A 21 -4.16 -10.41 3.01
N LEU A 22 -5.05 -9.68 3.71
CA LEU A 22 -6.28 -10.21 4.30
C LEU A 22 -7.44 -9.23 4.16
N LEU A 23 -8.63 -9.78 3.98
CA LEU A 23 -9.91 -9.07 4.10
C LEU A 23 -10.62 -9.60 5.34
N ILE A 24 -11.02 -8.70 6.23
CA ILE A 24 -11.64 -9.05 7.51
C ILE A 24 -12.97 -8.32 7.61
N LYS A 25 -14.02 -9.08 7.94
CA LYS A 25 -15.32 -8.55 8.33
C LYS A 25 -15.42 -8.67 9.84
N VAL A 26 -15.51 -7.55 10.54
CA VAL A 26 -15.68 -7.51 11.99
C VAL A 26 -17.15 -7.21 12.27
N GLU A 27 -17.79 -8.07 13.05
CA GLU A 27 -19.17 -7.89 13.49
C GLU A 27 -19.15 -7.68 15.01
N THR A 28 -19.68 -6.54 15.47
CA THR A 28 -19.77 -6.27 16.90
C THR A 28 -21.06 -6.85 17.48
N ALA A 29 -21.11 -7.03 18.81
CA ALA A 29 -22.33 -7.47 19.50
C ALA A 29 -23.50 -6.49 19.31
N GLU A 30 -23.23 -5.24 18.95
CA GLU A 30 -24.21 -4.20 18.64
C GLU A 30 -24.73 -4.30 17.20
N GLY A 31 -24.22 -5.23 16.39
CA GLY A 31 -24.62 -5.44 15.00
C GLY A 31 -23.91 -4.55 13.98
N ASN A 32 -22.94 -3.74 14.41
CA ASN A 32 -22.12 -2.95 13.49
C ASN A 32 -21.17 -3.87 12.71
N VAL A 33 -21.03 -3.60 11.42
CA VAL A 33 -20.21 -4.40 10.50
C VAL A 33 -19.15 -3.51 9.87
N ASP A 34 -17.89 -3.74 10.26
CA ASP A 34 -16.74 -3.07 9.68
C ASP A 34 -16.02 -4.00 8.70
N LYS A 35 -15.63 -3.46 7.55
CA LYS A 35 -14.83 -4.16 6.55
C LYS A 35 -13.46 -3.51 6.47
N ILE A 36 -12.46 -4.25 6.94
CA ILE A 36 -11.07 -3.78 6.98
C ILE A 36 -10.19 -4.72 6.17
N ALA A 37 -9.07 -4.18 5.70
CA ALA A 37 -8.06 -4.91 4.94
C ALA A 37 -6.71 -4.77 5.64
N LEU A 38 -5.97 -5.87 5.73
CA LEU A 38 -4.54 -5.83 6.04
C LEU A 38 -3.79 -5.61 4.74
N ILE A 39 -3.08 -4.48 4.64
CA ILE A 39 -2.32 -4.07 3.47
C ILE A 39 -0.83 -4.21 3.76
N GLN A 40 -0.11 -4.82 2.84
CA GLN A 40 1.34 -4.74 2.75
C GLN A 40 1.71 -3.65 1.73
N TRP A 41 2.52 -2.67 2.13
CA TRP A 41 2.78 -1.50 1.29
C TRP A 41 3.90 -1.70 0.29
N TYR A 42 3.79 -0.97 -0.82
CA TYR A 42 4.88 -0.71 -1.74
C TYR A 42 5.41 0.72 -1.54
N ASP A 43 6.70 0.89 -1.76
CA ASP A 43 7.35 2.20 -1.89
C ASP A 43 8.16 2.24 -3.18
N PHE A 44 8.59 3.43 -3.61
CA PHE A 44 9.46 3.56 -4.76
C PHE A 44 10.78 2.80 -4.54
N LYS A 45 11.15 1.99 -5.52
CA LYS A 45 12.41 1.23 -5.52
C LYS A 45 13.64 2.14 -5.47
N SER A 46 13.52 3.37 -5.97
CA SER A 46 14.59 4.36 -6.00
C SER A 46 14.02 5.78 -5.96
N THR A 47 14.67 6.66 -5.23
CA THR A 47 14.34 8.10 -5.19
C THR A 47 14.71 8.85 -6.48
N LYS A 48 15.65 8.33 -7.29
CA LYS A 48 16.13 8.97 -8.52
C LYS A 48 15.45 8.48 -9.80
N ASN A 49 15.16 7.17 -9.87
CA ASN A 49 14.56 6.52 -11.04
C ASN A 49 13.22 5.90 -10.66
N GLN A 50 12.29 6.75 -10.24
CA GLN A 50 10.97 6.36 -9.76
C GLN A 50 10.10 5.74 -10.86
N TYR A 51 10.28 6.15 -12.13
CA TYR A 51 9.46 5.69 -13.25
C TYR A 51 10.30 5.01 -14.33
N TYR A 52 9.70 4.04 -15.02
CA TYR A 52 10.25 3.42 -16.21
C TYR A 52 9.13 3.19 -17.24
N TYR A 53 9.31 3.71 -18.45
CA TYR A 53 8.26 3.75 -19.48
C TYR A 53 6.91 4.33 -19.00
N GLY A 54 6.95 5.28 -18.07
CA GLY A 54 5.76 5.89 -17.48
C GLY A 54 5.12 5.11 -16.32
N CYS A 55 5.67 3.94 -15.96
CA CYS A 55 5.17 3.13 -14.84
C CYS A 55 6.02 3.33 -13.57
N PRO A 56 5.41 3.46 -12.38
CA PRO A 56 6.14 3.55 -11.13
C PRO A 56 6.89 2.26 -10.83
N ARG A 57 8.16 2.38 -10.44
CA ARG A 57 9.02 1.27 -10.04
C ARG A 57 8.89 1.07 -8.55
N LEU A 58 8.16 0.04 -8.17
CA LEU A 58 7.82 -0.22 -6.80
C LEU A 58 8.68 -1.35 -6.20
N LYS A 59 8.87 -1.29 -4.88
CA LYS A 59 9.46 -2.34 -4.05
C LYS A 59 8.47 -2.66 -2.93
N LEU A 60 8.21 -3.94 -2.72
CA LEU A 60 7.38 -4.41 -1.61
C LEU A 60 8.13 -4.20 -0.30
N MET A 61 7.45 -3.62 0.69
CA MET A 61 8.01 -3.32 2.01
C MET A 61 7.51 -4.31 3.05
N GLU A 62 8.27 -4.50 4.13
CA GLU A 62 7.82 -5.27 5.31
C GLU A 62 6.98 -4.40 6.26
N LEU A 63 6.16 -3.52 5.69
CA LEU A 63 5.27 -2.62 6.42
C LEU A 63 3.82 -3.07 6.19
N TYR A 64 3.11 -3.28 7.29
CA TYR A 64 1.74 -3.75 7.29
C TYR A 64 0.85 -2.80 8.07
N ASN A 65 -0.29 -2.43 7.50
CA ASN A 65 -1.29 -1.63 8.20
C ASN A 65 -2.70 -2.13 7.90
N ILE A 66 -3.59 -1.90 8.87
CA ILE A 66 -5.03 -2.13 8.70
C ILE A 66 -5.64 -0.84 8.15
N VAL A 67 -6.41 -0.96 7.09
CA VAL A 67 -7.17 0.16 6.49
C VAL A 67 -8.63 -0.21 6.33
N ASN A 68 -9.51 0.78 6.34
CA ASN A 68 -10.90 0.56 5.93
C ASN A 68 -10.94 0.27 4.42
N ILE A 69 -11.72 -0.73 4.00
CA ILE A 69 -11.84 -1.10 2.58
C ILE A 69 -12.33 0.07 1.71
N GLU A 70 -13.11 0.99 2.27
CA GLU A 70 -13.64 2.18 1.60
C GLU A 70 -12.53 3.20 1.24
N ALA A 71 -11.38 3.12 1.89
CA ALA A 71 -10.22 3.95 1.55
C ALA A 71 -9.50 3.48 0.28
N ILE A 72 -9.76 2.25 -0.19
CA ILE A 72 -9.11 1.66 -1.37
C ILE A 72 -9.75 2.24 -2.64
N LYS A 73 -8.99 3.04 -3.39
CA LYS A 73 -9.48 3.76 -4.58
C LYS A 73 -9.70 2.87 -5.80
N GLY A 74 -8.99 1.76 -5.92
CA GLY A 74 -9.08 0.90 -7.09
C GLY A 74 -8.16 -0.30 -7.04
N ARG A 75 -8.18 -1.10 -8.11
CA ARG A 75 -7.29 -2.24 -8.32
C ARG A 75 -6.32 -1.92 -9.44
N ILE A 76 -5.07 -2.29 -9.24
CA ILE A 76 -4.01 -2.23 -10.25
C ILE A 76 -3.35 -3.60 -10.37
N ASN A 77 -2.60 -3.81 -11.44
CA ASN A 77 -1.72 -4.97 -11.58
C ASN A 77 -0.27 -4.53 -11.35
N VAL A 78 0.47 -5.31 -10.57
CA VAL A 78 1.91 -5.11 -10.36
C VAL A 78 2.65 -6.23 -11.05
N ASP A 79 3.37 -5.91 -12.11
CA ASP A 79 4.17 -6.89 -12.85
C ASP A 79 5.57 -7.02 -12.25
N HIS A 80 5.97 -8.26 -11.95
CA HIS A 80 7.31 -8.54 -11.48
C HIS A 80 8.26 -8.68 -12.68
N PHE A 81 9.00 -7.61 -12.99
CA PHE A 81 10.03 -7.67 -14.01
C PHE A 81 11.23 -8.50 -13.50
N LEU A 82 11.29 -9.76 -13.91
CA LEU A 82 12.45 -10.62 -13.76
C LEU A 82 13.51 -10.20 -14.80
N TYR A 83 14.21 -9.08 -14.57
CA TYR A 83 15.47 -8.85 -15.26
C TYR A 83 16.50 -9.80 -14.65
N LYS A 84 16.83 -10.86 -15.38
CA LYS A 84 18.01 -11.72 -15.15
C LYS A 84 19.28 -10.97 -15.57
#